data_AF-A0A6P0M6A0-F1
#
_entry.id   AF-A0A6P0M6A0-F1
#
_cell.length_a   1.000
_cell.length_b   1.000
_cell.length_c   1.000
_cell.angle_alpha   90.00
_cell.angle_beta   90.00
_cell.angle_gamma   90.00
#
_symmetry.space_group_name_H-M   'P 1'
#
loop_
_entity.id
_entity.type
_entity.pdbx_description
1 polymer ?
#
loop_
_entity_poly.entity_id
_entity_poly.type
_entity_poly.pdbx_seq_one_letter_code
_entity_poly.pdbx_strand_id
1 'polypeptide(L)'
;MTHKIYAPNIHLFAFHLRNASSSDSQADRDYDSKLLWHLCHDIFAKFQIQQRLDLREVAEGSRIALLTGATKDNILLPLEGKLSVNNDKVIRITGQACPLQIYDSYALGLNIRIPEVENNHKTEDVDLTVFNYFNPDQCFLPSKINSNINSSLGQILLLTAWLPQKQAQDSHLWKEIADQCVQNFLGEKNQDNCPPLYQEGQLFDSPIFEYGIPDQSQDYGQIFVWLFLG
;
A
#
# COMPACT_ATOMS: atom_id res chain seq x y z
N MET A 1 -26.23 -1.24 -2.62
CA MET A 1 -26.02 0.18 -2.26
C MET A 1 -24.53 0.36 -2.13
N THR A 2 -23.96 1.47 -2.57
CA THR A 2 -22.53 1.72 -2.38
C THR A 2 -22.33 2.52 -1.10
N HIS A 3 -21.50 2.00 -0.19
CA HIS A 3 -21.17 2.72 1.03
C HIS A 3 -20.21 3.87 0.71
N LYS A 4 -20.25 4.90 1.54
CA LYS A 4 -19.32 6.03 1.46
C LYS A 4 -18.27 5.95 2.54
N ILE A 5 -17.08 6.41 2.23
CA ILE A 5 -15.93 6.46 3.15
C ILE A 5 -15.23 7.81 3.06
N TYR A 6 -14.50 8.16 4.11
CA TYR A 6 -13.76 9.42 4.18
C TYR A 6 -12.24 9.16 4.24
N ALA A 7 -11.48 10.00 3.53
CA ALA A 7 -10.02 9.97 3.43
C ALA A 7 -9.41 8.56 3.24
N PRO A 8 -9.80 7.81 2.19
CA PRO A 8 -9.17 6.52 1.88
C PRO A 8 -7.67 6.66 1.67
N ASN A 9 -6.93 5.67 2.17
CA ASN A 9 -5.48 5.64 2.14
C ASN A 9 -4.98 4.20 2.02
N ILE A 10 -4.03 3.98 1.11
CA ILE A 10 -3.34 2.71 0.86
C ILE A 10 -1.95 2.81 1.46
N HIS A 11 -1.56 1.85 2.26
CA HIS A 11 -0.18 1.67 2.70
C HIS A 11 0.40 0.39 2.10
N LEU A 12 1.63 0.48 1.63
CA LEU A 12 2.48 -0.62 1.21
C LEU A 12 3.68 -0.68 2.14
N PHE A 13 3.91 -1.85 2.71
CA PHE A 13 5.13 -2.19 3.43
C PHE A 13 5.78 -3.35 2.68
N ALA A 14 6.87 -3.07 1.96
CA ALA A 14 7.55 -4.06 1.13
C ALA A 14 9.00 -4.26 1.56
N PHE A 15 9.48 -5.50 1.49
CA PHE A 15 10.81 -5.90 1.96
C PHE A 15 11.53 -6.73 0.90
N HIS A 16 12.83 -6.51 0.75
CA HIS A 16 13.64 -7.15 -0.29
C HIS A 16 15.09 -7.30 0.18
N LEU A 17 15.72 -8.43 -0.09
CA LEU A 17 17.13 -8.64 0.26
C LEU A 17 18.03 -7.67 -0.51
N ARG A 18 18.97 -7.02 0.19
CA ARG A 18 19.94 -6.07 -0.38
C ARG A 18 21.01 -6.76 -1.24
N ASN A 19 21.32 -8.01 -0.92
CA ASN A 19 22.30 -8.81 -1.65
C ASN A 19 21.65 -10.15 -2.06
N ALA A 20 22.16 -10.76 -3.13
CA ALA A 20 21.80 -12.13 -3.46
C ALA A 20 22.18 -13.07 -2.31
N SER A 21 21.38 -14.10 -2.06
CA SER A 21 21.72 -15.12 -1.06
C SER A 21 23.04 -15.78 -1.43
N SER A 22 24.01 -15.77 -0.52
CA SER A 22 25.33 -16.38 -0.72
C SER A 22 25.33 -17.90 -0.57
N SER A 23 24.18 -18.52 -0.31
CA SER A 23 24.06 -19.96 -0.05
C SER A 23 24.14 -20.83 -1.31
N ASP A 24 23.87 -20.26 -2.48
CA ASP A 24 23.88 -21.00 -3.73
C ASP A 24 25.16 -20.71 -4.52
N SER A 25 25.88 -21.78 -4.86
CA SER A 25 27.15 -21.76 -5.61
C SER A 25 27.03 -21.20 -7.04
N GLN A 26 25.86 -20.70 -7.42
CA GLN A 26 25.59 -20.01 -8.67
C GLN A 26 25.03 -18.62 -8.37
N ALA A 27 25.60 -17.59 -8.99
CA ALA A 27 25.02 -16.26 -8.95
C ALA A 27 23.56 -16.34 -9.41
N ASP A 28 22.63 -15.92 -8.56
CA ASP A 28 21.23 -15.79 -8.91
C ASP A 28 21.13 -14.75 -10.04
N ARG A 29 20.91 -15.24 -11.27
CA ARG A 29 20.94 -14.41 -12.48
C ARG A 29 19.73 -13.47 -12.55
N ASP A 30 18.71 -13.74 -11.75
CA ASP A 30 17.44 -13.01 -11.74
C ASP A 30 17.35 -12.04 -10.54
N TYR A 31 18.44 -11.89 -9.78
CA TYR A 31 18.51 -10.97 -8.64
C TYR A 31 18.64 -9.50 -9.08
N ASP A 32 17.72 -8.65 -8.61
CA ASP A 32 17.79 -7.19 -8.77
C ASP A 32 17.61 -6.45 -7.43
N SER A 33 18.72 -5.99 -6.85
CA SER A 33 18.71 -5.19 -5.60
C SER A 33 17.87 -3.90 -5.67
N LYS A 34 17.53 -3.42 -6.87
CA LYS A 34 16.77 -2.18 -7.08
C LYS A 34 15.28 -2.40 -7.31
N LEU A 35 14.80 -3.64 -7.20
CA LEU A 35 13.42 -4.01 -7.49
C LEU A 35 12.38 -3.17 -6.73
N LEU A 36 12.57 -2.93 -5.43
CA LEU A 36 11.66 -2.07 -4.64
C LEU A 36 11.62 -0.63 -5.16
N TRP A 37 12.74 -0.14 -5.70
CA TRP A 37 12.82 1.20 -6.24
C TRP A 37 12.15 1.26 -7.60
N HIS A 38 12.31 0.25 -8.46
CA HIS A 38 11.56 0.14 -9.71
C HIS A 38 10.05 0.15 -9.46
N LEU A 39 9.58 -0.66 -8.51
CA LEU A 39 8.18 -0.66 -8.06
C LEU A 39 7.70 0.75 -7.64
N CYS A 40 8.49 1.42 -6.80
CA CYS A 40 8.15 2.76 -6.32
C CYS A 40 8.03 3.76 -7.48
N HIS A 41 8.96 3.72 -8.44
CA HIS A 41 8.90 4.58 -9.64
C HIS A 41 7.70 4.28 -10.53
N ASP A 42 7.36 3.00 -10.71
CA ASP A 42 6.17 2.59 -11.47
C ASP A 42 4.89 3.13 -10.82
N ILE A 43 4.77 2.99 -9.49
CA ILE A 43 3.66 3.57 -8.73
C ILE A 43 3.63 5.09 -8.92
N PHE A 44 4.77 5.78 -8.79
CA PHE A 44 4.82 7.23 -8.98
C PHE A 44 4.31 7.66 -10.36
N ALA A 45 4.71 6.93 -11.41
CA ALA A 45 4.25 7.19 -12.77
C ALA A 45 2.73 7.02 -12.91
N LYS A 46 2.14 5.94 -12.35
CA LYS A 46 0.69 5.70 -12.39
C LYS A 46 -0.12 6.81 -11.71
N PHE A 47 0.42 7.38 -10.63
CA PHE A 47 -0.22 8.44 -9.85
C PHE A 47 0.25 9.85 -10.22
N GLN A 48 0.99 10.02 -11.32
CA GLN A 48 1.52 11.30 -11.80
C GLN A 48 2.35 12.07 -10.76
N ILE A 49 2.97 11.36 -9.83
CA ILE A 49 3.83 11.88 -8.76
C ILE A 49 5.14 12.35 -9.41
N GLN A 50 5.50 13.62 -9.22
CA GLN A 50 6.68 14.23 -9.83
C GLN A 50 7.93 14.17 -8.94
N GLN A 51 7.74 13.86 -7.65
CA GLN A 51 8.83 13.74 -6.70
C GLN A 51 9.76 12.58 -7.10
N ARG A 52 11.06 12.75 -6.90
CA ARG A 52 12.08 11.75 -7.21
C ARG A 52 12.56 11.05 -5.95
N LEU A 53 12.76 9.75 -6.06
CA LEU A 53 13.31 8.94 -4.99
C LEU A 53 14.85 8.97 -5.05
N ASP A 54 15.44 10.05 -4.56
CA ASP A 54 16.90 10.24 -4.58
C ASP A 54 17.56 9.50 -3.42
N LEU A 55 18.11 8.31 -3.69
CA LEU A 55 18.71 7.44 -2.68
C LEU A 55 20.23 7.65 -2.54
N ARG A 56 20.72 7.57 -1.30
CA ARG A 56 22.16 7.52 -0.99
C ARG A 56 22.61 6.07 -0.83
N GLU A 57 23.81 5.80 -1.32
CA GLU A 57 24.51 4.54 -1.04
C GLU A 57 24.99 4.53 0.41
N VAL A 58 24.71 3.44 1.12
CA VAL A 58 25.10 3.27 2.54
C VAL A 58 25.68 1.89 2.76
N ALA A 59 26.60 1.77 3.72
CA ALA A 59 27.08 0.47 4.18
C ALA A 59 25.96 -0.30 4.88
N GLU A 60 26.13 -1.62 5.01
CA GLU A 60 25.23 -2.43 5.82
C GLU A 60 25.21 -1.93 7.28
N GLY A 61 24.03 -1.98 7.88
CA GLY A 61 23.79 -1.38 9.19
C GLY A 61 22.37 -1.62 9.65
N SER A 62 22.15 -1.51 10.96
CA SER A 62 20.94 -2.00 11.61
C SER A 62 19.65 -1.32 11.11
N ARG A 63 19.63 0.01 10.99
CA ARG A 63 18.52 0.76 10.39
C ARG A 63 18.99 2.11 9.86
N ILE A 64 18.91 2.33 8.55
CA ILE A 64 19.40 3.54 7.89
C ILE A 64 18.34 4.08 6.94
N ALA A 65 18.02 5.36 7.04
CA ALA A 65 17.19 6.03 6.03
C ALA A 65 17.98 6.25 4.74
N LEU A 66 17.40 5.89 3.60
CA LEU A 66 18.10 5.88 2.32
C LEU A 66 17.92 7.18 1.52
N LEU A 67 17.02 8.08 1.91
CA LEU A 67 16.89 9.36 1.20
C LEU A 67 18.17 10.20 1.32
N THR A 68 18.56 10.85 0.23
CA THR A 68 19.66 11.81 0.20
C THR A 68 19.35 12.96 1.16
N GLY A 69 20.30 13.28 2.04
CA GLY A 69 20.10 14.31 3.07
C GLY A 69 19.22 13.88 4.25
N ALA A 70 18.80 12.60 4.34
CA ALA A 70 17.99 12.13 5.46
C ALA A 70 18.70 12.32 6.81
N THR A 71 17.97 12.90 7.75
CA THR A 71 18.34 13.07 9.16
C THR A 71 17.47 12.17 10.04
N LYS A 72 17.64 12.24 11.37
CA LYS A 72 16.74 11.50 12.29
C LYS A 72 15.28 11.97 12.18
N ASP A 73 15.07 13.23 11.84
CA ASP A 73 13.75 13.88 11.84
C ASP A 73 13.14 14.00 10.43
N ASN A 74 13.92 13.70 9.39
CA ASN A 74 13.49 13.81 8.00
C ASN A 74 13.86 12.55 7.20
N ILE A 75 13.06 11.50 7.38
CA ILE A 75 13.23 10.21 6.69
C ILE A 75 12.14 9.93 5.66
N LEU A 76 11.17 10.84 5.52
CA LEU A 76 10.00 10.70 4.67
C LEU A 76 10.11 11.64 3.48
N LEU A 77 9.84 11.14 2.28
CA LEU A 77 9.65 11.93 1.08
C LEU A 77 8.15 12.22 0.94
N PRO A 78 7.69 13.47 1.12
CA PRO A 78 6.30 13.83 0.88
C PRO A 78 5.96 13.68 -0.60
N LEU A 79 4.77 13.16 -0.90
CA LEU A 79 4.29 12.89 -2.25
C LEU A 79 3.04 13.70 -2.54
N GLU A 80 2.95 14.17 -3.77
CA GLU A 80 1.75 14.79 -4.31
C GLU A 80 1.51 14.27 -5.73
N GLY A 81 0.29 13.85 -5.99
CA GLY A 81 -0.08 13.23 -7.25
C GLY A 81 -1.55 13.39 -7.58
N LYS A 82 -2.01 12.60 -8.54
CA LYS A 82 -3.35 12.65 -9.08
C LYS A 82 -3.90 11.23 -9.27
N LEU A 83 -5.15 11.07 -8.87
CA LEU A 83 -5.95 9.89 -9.11
C LEU A 83 -6.92 10.18 -10.25
N SER A 84 -6.72 9.51 -11.39
CA SER A 84 -7.65 9.59 -12.52
C SER A 84 -8.83 8.67 -12.26
N VAL A 85 -10.03 9.24 -12.10
CA VAL A 85 -11.28 8.48 -11.96
C VAL A 85 -12.11 8.58 -13.24
N ASN A 86 -13.14 7.74 -13.38
CA ASN A 86 -14.03 7.78 -14.55
C ASN A 86 -14.60 9.19 -14.81
N ASN A 87 -14.87 9.50 -16.09
CA ASN A 87 -15.34 10.79 -16.61
C ASN A 87 -14.30 11.93 -16.53
N ASP A 88 -13.02 11.62 -16.71
CA ASP A 88 -11.89 12.58 -16.70
C ASP A 88 -11.78 13.43 -15.42
N LYS A 89 -12.49 13.05 -14.36
CA LYS A 89 -12.35 13.70 -13.07
C LYS A 89 -11.02 13.29 -12.46
N VAL A 90 -10.28 14.28 -11.99
CA VAL A 90 -8.99 14.10 -11.33
C VAL A 90 -9.14 14.47 -9.87
N ILE A 91 -8.74 13.56 -8.99
CA ILE A 91 -8.71 13.77 -7.54
C ILE A 91 -7.26 13.98 -7.12
N ARG A 92 -6.99 15.04 -6.35
CA ARG A 92 -5.68 15.25 -5.76
C ARG A 92 -5.40 14.19 -4.70
N ILE A 93 -4.20 13.61 -4.73
CA ILE A 93 -3.74 12.68 -3.72
C ILE A 93 -2.44 13.17 -3.08
N THR A 94 -2.24 12.77 -1.84
CA THR A 94 -1.00 13.02 -1.09
C THR A 94 -0.48 11.72 -0.53
N GLY A 95 0.77 11.69 -0.10
CA GLY A 95 1.37 10.48 0.42
C GLY A 95 2.76 10.71 0.96
N GLN A 96 3.41 9.62 1.35
CA GLN A 96 4.79 9.62 1.81
C GLN A 96 5.49 8.34 1.35
N ALA A 97 6.77 8.45 0.97
CA ALA A 97 7.65 7.32 0.77
C ALA A 97 8.79 7.34 1.81
N CYS A 98 9.12 6.17 2.33
CA CYS A 98 10.12 5.95 3.36
C CYS A 98 11.01 4.76 2.95
N PRO A 99 12.05 5.01 2.12
CA PRO A 99 13.02 3.99 1.77
C PRO A 99 14.03 3.83 2.92
N LEU A 100 14.16 2.61 3.41
CA LEU A 100 15.05 2.24 4.51
C LEU A 100 15.93 1.06 4.10
N GLN A 101 17.09 0.98 4.72
CA GLN A 101 17.82 -0.27 4.89
C GLN A 101 17.64 -0.75 6.33
N ILE A 102 17.41 -2.04 6.50
CA ILE A 102 17.33 -2.73 7.79
C ILE A 102 18.23 -3.96 7.67
N TYR A 103 19.41 -3.90 8.30
CA TYR A 103 20.47 -4.91 8.17
C TYR A 103 20.85 -5.19 6.70
N ASP A 104 20.59 -6.42 6.25
CA ASP A 104 20.85 -6.96 4.92
C ASP A 104 19.66 -6.81 3.97
N SER A 105 18.67 -6.01 4.34
CA SER A 105 17.40 -5.88 3.62
C SER A 105 17.08 -4.41 3.34
N TYR A 106 16.42 -4.18 2.21
CA TYR A 106 15.72 -2.94 1.92
C TYR A 106 14.26 -3.05 2.34
N ALA A 107 13.73 -1.92 2.82
CA ALA A 107 12.33 -1.77 3.17
C ALA A 107 11.77 -0.49 2.54
N LEU A 108 10.53 -0.58 2.06
CA LEU A 108 9.78 0.56 1.56
C LEU A 108 8.48 0.67 2.35
N GLY A 109 8.35 1.74 3.13
CA GLY A 109 7.04 2.22 3.58
C GLY A 109 6.53 3.24 2.57
N LEU A 110 5.36 3.02 1.99
CA LEU A 110 4.75 3.92 1.03
C LEU A 110 3.28 4.07 1.37
N ASN A 111 2.75 5.30 1.31
CA ASN A 111 1.31 5.50 1.35
C ASN A 111 0.84 6.52 0.32
N ILE A 112 -0.39 6.32 -0.16
CA ILE A 112 -1.10 7.25 -1.06
C ILE A 112 -2.54 7.36 -0.57
N ARG A 113 -3.02 8.61 -0.43
CA ARG A 113 -4.34 8.92 0.11
C ARG A 113 -5.05 10.04 -0.60
N ILE A 114 -6.37 10.04 -0.50
CA ILE A 114 -7.15 11.28 -0.61
C ILE A 114 -6.94 12.05 0.71
N PRO A 115 -6.47 13.32 0.66
CA PRO A 115 -6.21 14.09 1.86
C PRO A 115 -7.50 14.33 2.64
N GLU A 116 -7.41 14.34 3.97
CA GLU A 116 -8.53 14.71 4.86
C GLU A 116 -8.99 16.16 4.67
N VAL A 117 -8.02 17.05 4.44
CA VAL A 117 -8.26 18.49 4.31
C VAL A 117 -7.57 19.00 3.05
N GLU A 118 -8.29 19.79 2.26
CA GLU A 118 -7.78 20.50 1.10
C GLU A 118 -8.20 21.97 1.20
N ASN A 119 -7.26 22.91 1.03
CA ASN A 119 -7.49 24.35 1.18
C ASN A 119 -8.20 24.73 2.49
N ASN A 120 -7.81 24.10 3.61
CA ASN A 120 -8.43 24.24 4.94
C ASN A 120 -9.90 23.79 5.05
N HIS A 121 -10.41 23.04 4.08
CA HIS A 121 -11.74 22.46 4.11
C HIS A 121 -11.66 20.93 4.13
N LYS A 122 -12.55 20.29 4.90
CA LYS A 122 -12.69 18.83 4.89
C LYS A 122 -13.02 18.36 3.46
N THR A 123 -12.36 17.31 2.98
CA THR A 123 -12.70 16.69 1.70
C THR A 123 -14.00 15.89 1.80
N GLU A 124 -14.70 15.79 0.69
CA GLU A 124 -15.98 15.09 0.62
C GLU A 124 -15.83 13.58 0.84
N ASP A 125 -16.85 12.97 1.44
CA ASP A 125 -16.96 11.51 1.48
C ASP A 125 -17.06 10.96 0.05
N VAL A 126 -16.29 9.93 -0.23
CA VAL A 126 -16.22 9.28 -1.55
C VAL A 126 -16.88 7.91 -1.51
N ASP A 127 -17.30 7.43 -2.68
CA ASP A 127 -17.84 6.09 -2.84
C ASP A 127 -16.74 5.03 -2.67
N LEU A 128 -17.06 3.87 -2.08
CA LEU A 128 -16.12 2.76 -1.92
C LEU A 128 -15.45 2.33 -3.24
N THR A 129 -16.15 2.48 -4.37
CA THR A 129 -15.61 2.21 -5.70
C THR A 129 -14.36 3.01 -6.03
N VAL A 130 -14.03 4.06 -5.27
CA VAL A 130 -12.77 4.81 -5.40
C VAL A 130 -11.54 3.90 -5.30
N PHE A 131 -11.59 2.81 -4.53
CA PHE A 131 -10.48 1.87 -4.39
C PHE A 131 -10.09 1.20 -5.71
N ASN A 132 -10.99 1.10 -6.70
CA ASN A 132 -10.65 0.61 -8.05
C ASN A 132 -9.57 1.45 -8.73
N TYR A 133 -9.49 2.74 -8.41
CA TYR A 133 -8.52 3.65 -9.02
C TYR A 133 -7.21 3.70 -8.23
N PHE A 134 -7.19 3.18 -7.00
CA PHE A 134 -6.01 3.12 -6.14
C PHE A 134 -5.07 1.95 -6.47
N ASN A 135 -5.42 1.09 -7.42
CA ASN A 135 -4.57 -0.03 -7.84
C ASN A 135 -4.54 -0.20 -9.38
N PRO A 136 -4.18 0.85 -10.14
CA PRO A 136 -4.14 0.78 -11.59
C PRO A 136 -3.13 -0.28 -12.03
N ASP A 137 -3.53 -1.12 -12.98
CA ASP A 137 -2.74 -2.26 -13.49
C ASP A 137 -2.21 -3.20 -12.40
N GLN A 138 -2.89 -3.25 -11.24
CA GLN A 138 -2.47 -4.03 -10.07
C GLN A 138 -1.07 -3.66 -9.56
N CYS A 139 -0.68 -2.38 -9.65
CA CYS A 139 0.68 -1.91 -9.35
C CYS A 139 1.13 -2.12 -7.89
N PHE A 140 0.21 -2.42 -6.97
CA PHE A 140 0.53 -2.72 -5.58
C PHE A 140 0.66 -4.22 -5.27
N LEU A 141 0.35 -5.12 -6.21
CA LEU A 141 0.33 -6.56 -5.94
C LEU A 141 1.72 -7.20 -6.10
N PRO A 142 2.05 -8.22 -5.27
CA PRO A 142 3.33 -8.90 -5.33
C PRO A 142 3.57 -9.60 -6.67
N SER A 143 2.54 -10.02 -7.40
CA SER A 143 2.69 -10.65 -8.74
C SER A 143 3.46 -9.78 -9.76
N LYS A 144 3.55 -8.46 -9.55
CA LYS A 144 4.41 -7.55 -10.33
C LYS A 144 5.89 -7.60 -9.94
N ILE A 145 6.19 -8.03 -8.71
CA ILE A 145 7.52 -8.15 -8.11
C ILE A 145 8.03 -9.59 -8.20
N ASN A 146 7.14 -10.58 -8.07
CA ASN A 146 7.46 -11.95 -7.68
C ASN A 146 7.36 -12.98 -8.82
N SER A 147 7.10 -12.60 -10.07
CA SER A 147 6.92 -13.61 -11.11
C SER A 147 8.18 -14.46 -11.38
N ASN A 148 9.37 -14.07 -10.89
CA ASN A 148 10.61 -14.86 -11.00
C ASN A 148 11.73 -14.56 -9.96
N ILE A 149 11.49 -13.81 -8.86
CA ILE A 149 12.61 -13.23 -8.06
C ILE A 149 12.68 -13.82 -6.64
N ASN A 150 13.73 -14.61 -6.36
CA ASN A 150 13.98 -15.29 -5.08
C ASN A 150 14.35 -14.37 -3.89
N SER A 151 14.47 -13.05 -4.10
CA SER A 151 14.96 -12.09 -3.10
C SER A 151 13.88 -11.20 -2.47
N SER A 152 12.61 -11.36 -2.86
CA SER A 152 11.49 -10.71 -2.19
C SER A 152 11.26 -11.33 -0.82
N LEU A 153 11.23 -10.51 0.25
CA LEU A 153 10.97 -10.96 1.63
C LEU A 153 9.48 -10.83 2.01
N GLY A 154 8.65 -10.39 1.05
CA GLY A 154 7.22 -10.21 1.23
C GLY A 154 6.79 -8.76 1.28
N GLN A 155 5.47 -8.59 1.28
CA GLN A 155 4.82 -7.28 1.39
C GLN A 155 3.49 -7.39 2.13
N ILE A 156 3.09 -6.29 2.75
CA ILE A 156 1.79 -6.11 3.38
C ILE A 156 1.13 -4.88 2.77
N LEU A 157 -0.15 -5.02 2.43
CA LEU A 157 -1.02 -3.92 2.05
C LEU A 157 -1.98 -3.61 3.18
N LEU A 158 -2.14 -2.33 3.50
CA LEU A 158 -3.10 -1.86 4.50
C LEU A 158 -3.98 -0.78 3.88
N LEU A 159 -5.25 -1.12 3.67
CA LEU A 159 -6.31 -0.23 3.26
C LEU A 159 -6.90 0.42 4.51
N THR A 160 -6.95 1.75 4.55
CA THR A 160 -7.56 2.49 5.66
C THR A 160 -8.57 3.50 5.14
N ALA A 161 -9.65 3.70 5.87
CA ALA A 161 -10.61 4.75 5.61
C ALA A 161 -11.44 5.02 6.87
N TRP A 162 -12.00 6.22 6.97
CA TRP A 162 -12.94 6.58 8.03
C TRP A 162 -14.37 6.23 7.62
N LEU A 163 -15.13 5.69 8.56
CA LEU A 163 -16.56 5.47 8.39
C LEU A 163 -17.35 6.74 8.72
N PRO A 164 -18.26 7.21 7.85
CA PRO A 164 -19.22 8.24 8.20
C PRO A 164 -20.08 7.80 9.40
N GLN A 165 -20.51 8.76 10.23
CA GLN A 165 -21.15 8.51 11.52
C GLN A 165 -22.26 7.44 11.51
N LYS A 166 -23.10 7.39 10.47
CA LYS A 166 -24.17 6.40 10.35
C LYS A 166 -23.65 4.97 10.21
N GLN A 167 -22.57 4.77 9.46
CA GLN A 167 -21.93 3.46 9.26
C GLN A 167 -21.04 3.10 10.45
N ALA A 168 -20.42 4.10 11.09
CA ALA A 168 -19.60 3.89 12.29
C ALA A 168 -20.41 3.34 13.48
N GLN A 169 -21.73 3.56 13.52
CA GLN A 169 -22.62 3.07 14.58
C GLN A 169 -23.21 1.68 14.31
N ASP A 170 -23.04 1.13 13.09
CA ASP A 170 -23.63 -0.13 12.69
C ASP A 170 -22.53 -1.17 12.42
N SER A 171 -22.18 -1.93 13.45
CA SER A 171 -21.14 -2.94 13.38
C SER A 171 -21.44 -4.09 12.43
N HIS A 172 -22.71 -4.29 12.05
CA HIS A 172 -23.08 -5.32 11.09
C HIS A 172 -22.61 -4.97 9.66
N LEU A 173 -22.33 -3.69 9.38
CA LEU A 173 -21.87 -3.23 8.07
C LEU A 173 -20.36 -3.27 7.91
N TRP A 174 -19.58 -3.32 8.99
CA TRP A 174 -18.12 -3.12 8.91
C TRP A 174 -17.43 -4.18 8.06
N LYS A 175 -17.80 -5.45 8.25
CA LYS A 175 -17.27 -6.55 7.43
C LYS A 175 -17.67 -6.39 5.97
N GLU A 176 -18.92 -6.04 5.70
CA GLU A 176 -19.40 -5.83 4.33
C GLU A 176 -18.62 -4.70 3.63
N ILE A 177 -18.37 -3.60 4.35
CA ILE A 177 -17.57 -2.47 3.87
C ILE A 177 -16.11 -2.93 3.61
N ALA A 178 -15.52 -3.69 4.52
CA ALA A 178 -14.16 -4.19 4.37
C ALA A 178 -14.02 -5.15 3.18
N ASP A 179 -14.97 -6.07 3.00
CA ASP A 179 -15.02 -6.99 1.87
C ASP A 179 -15.08 -6.19 0.55
N GLN A 180 -15.93 -5.16 0.51
CA GLN A 180 -16.03 -4.26 -0.65
C GLN A 180 -14.76 -3.41 -0.87
N CYS A 181 -14.02 -3.02 0.18
CA CYS A 181 -12.73 -2.34 0.01
C CYS A 181 -11.75 -3.23 -0.76
N VAL A 182 -11.62 -4.49 -0.35
CA VAL A 182 -10.72 -5.46 -1.01
C VAL A 182 -11.19 -5.74 -2.43
N GLN A 183 -12.48 -6.00 -2.61
CA GLN A 183 -13.05 -6.29 -3.92
C GLN A 183 -12.79 -5.15 -4.92
N ASN A 184 -13.08 -3.90 -4.53
CA ASN A 184 -12.81 -2.74 -5.37
C ASN A 184 -11.31 -2.53 -5.57
N PHE A 185 -10.48 -2.71 -4.55
CA PHE A 185 -9.03 -2.54 -4.70
C PHE A 185 -8.41 -3.56 -5.67
N LEU A 186 -8.93 -4.78 -5.73
CA LEU A 186 -8.47 -5.81 -6.66
C LEU A 186 -9.12 -5.70 -8.05
N GLY A 187 -10.16 -4.87 -8.20
CA GLY A 187 -10.96 -4.78 -9.43
C GLY A 187 -11.78 -6.05 -9.69
N GLU A 188 -12.01 -6.87 -8.67
CA GLU A 188 -12.76 -8.11 -8.77
C GLU A 188 -14.26 -7.84 -8.69
N LYS A 189 -15.06 -8.56 -9.48
CA LYS A 189 -16.53 -8.46 -9.44
C LYS A 189 -17.18 -9.56 -8.63
N ASN A 190 -16.49 -10.69 -8.48
CA ASN A 190 -16.95 -11.80 -7.68
C ASN A 190 -16.13 -11.87 -6.38
N GLN A 191 -16.82 -11.93 -5.24
CA GLN A 191 -16.17 -12.07 -3.94
C GLN A 191 -15.40 -13.39 -3.84
N ASP A 192 -15.82 -14.44 -4.54
CA ASP A 192 -15.13 -15.74 -4.54
C ASP A 192 -13.72 -15.67 -5.18
N ASN A 193 -13.44 -14.63 -5.97
CA ASN A 193 -12.13 -14.38 -6.54
C ASN A 193 -11.22 -13.55 -5.61
N CYS A 194 -11.79 -12.96 -4.56
CA CYS A 194 -11.03 -12.19 -3.58
C CYS A 194 -10.38 -13.14 -2.56
N PRO A 195 -9.27 -12.73 -1.92
CA PRO A 195 -8.74 -13.45 -0.78
C PRO A 195 -9.83 -13.63 0.29
N PRO A 196 -9.95 -14.82 0.90
CA PRO A 196 -10.89 -15.03 1.99
C PRO A 196 -10.48 -14.19 3.21
N LEU A 197 -11.48 -13.77 3.99
CA LEU A 197 -11.25 -13.21 5.32
C LEU A 197 -10.61 -14.30 6.20
N TYR A 198 -9.43 -14.02 6.74
CA TYR A 198 -8.71 -14.91 7.63
C TYR A 198 -9.03 -14.62 9.09
N GLN A 199 -8.97 -13.35 9.48
CA GLN A 199 -9.22 -12.94 10.85
C GLN A 199 -9.83 -11.54 10.91
N GLU A 200 -10.64 -11.30 11.94
CA GLU A 200 -11.14 -9.98 12.31
C GLU A 200 -10.74 -9.65 13.75
N GLY A 201 -10.62 -8.36 14.05
CA GLY A 201 -10.24 -7.87 15.36
C GLY A 201 -10.51 -6.37 15.53
N GLN A 202 -9.93 -5.79 16.57
CA GLN A 202 -10.02 -4.36 16.84
C GLN A 202 -8.63 -3.78 17.12
N LEU A 203 -8.38 -2.60 16.56
CA LEU A 203 -7.20 -1.80 16.82
C LEU A 203 -7.65 -0.38 17.14
N PHE A 204 -7.33 0.10 18.34
CA PHE A 204 -7.81 1.39 18.88
C PHE A 204 -9.34 1.54 18.76
N ASP A 205 -10.07 0.52 19.23
CA ASP A 205 -11.54 0.41 19.17
C ASP A 205 -12.16 0.42 17.76
N SER A 206 -11.34 0.48 16.72
CA SER A 206 -11.75 0.44 15.32
C SER A 206 -11.57 -0.96 14.73
N PRO A 207 -12.53 -1.47 13.93
CA PRO A 207 -12.45 -2.82 13.37
C PRO A 207 -11.33 -2.96 12.34
N ILE A 208 -10.58 -4.05 12.43
CA ILE A 208 -9.53 -4.43 11.47
C ILE A 208 -9.79 -5.86 10.97
N PHE A 209 -9.59 -6.07 9.68
CA PHE A 209 -9.84 -7.31 8.98
C PHE A 209 -8.58 -7.72 8.20
N GLU A 210 -8.19 -8.98 8.32
CA GLU A 210 -7.06 -9.58 7.62
C GLU A 210 -7.57 -10.54 6.54
N TYR A 211 -7.08 -10.35 5.31
CA TYR A 211 -7.45 -11.14 4.14
C TYR A 211 -6.24 -11.87 3.57
N GLY A 212 -6.48 -13.10 3.14
CA GLY A 212 -5.46 -14.02 2.63
C GLY A 212 -5.05 -15.06 3.68
N ILE A 213 -4.48 -16.18 3.25
CA ILE A 213 -4.10 -17.28 4.15
C ILE A 213 -2.59 -17.17 4.39
N PRO A 214 -2.13 -16.83 5.61
CA PRO A 214 -0.71 -16.54 5.88
C PRO A 214 0.28 -17.63 5.42
N ASP A 215 -0.16 -18.90 5.42
CA ASP A 215 0.68 -20.05 5.08
C ASP A 215 0.59 -20.47 3.60
N GLN A 216 -0.12 -19.71 2.76
CA GLN A 216 -0.22 -19.97 1.32
C GLN A 216 0.49 -18.88 0.54
N SER A 217 1.34 -19.26 -0.43
CA SER A 217 1.88 -18.29 -1.38
C SER A 217 0.72 -17.76 -2.23
N GLN A 218 0.35 -16.51 -1.99
CA GLN A 218 -0.77 -15.88 -2.67
C GLN A 218 -0.27 -14.73 -3.55
N ASP A 219 -0.76 -14.68 -4.78
CA ASP A 219 -0.37 -13.68 -5.79
C ASP A 219 -0.68 -12.23 -5.37
N TYR A 220 -1.53 -12.07 -4.36
CA TYR A 220 -2.03 -10.80 -3.80
C TYR A 220 -1.33 -10.38 -2.50
N GLY A 221 -0.52 -11.25 -1.89
CA GLY A 221 0.12 -10.99 -0.59
C GLY A 221 -0.89 -10.89 0.57
N GLN A 222 -0.48 -10.31 1.69
CA GLN A 222 -1.37 -10.05 2.84
C GLN A 222 -2.04 -8.68 2.70
N ILE A 223 -3.37 -8.65 2.83
CA ILE A 223 -4.16 -7.42 2.77
C ILE A 223 -4.89 -7.22 4.09
N PHE A 224 -4.73 -6.05 4.70
CA PHE A 224 -5.48 -5.62 5.86
C PHE A 224 -6.43 -4.49 5.49
N VAL A 225 -7.62 -4.48 6.08
CA VAL A 225 -8.54 -3.35 6.05
C VAL A 225 -8.78 -2.86 7.46
N TRP A 226 -8.48 -1.60 7.72
CA TRP A 226 -8.73 -0.96 9.01
C TRP A 226 -9.66 0.24 8.84
N LEU A 227 -10.88 0.12 9.38
CA LEU A 227 -11.93 1.13 9.24
C LEU A 227 -12.00 1.97 10.50
N PHE A 228 -11.65 3.26 10.41
CA PHE A 228 -11.65 4.15 11.56
C PHE A 228 -13.06 4.58 11.94
N LEU A 229 -13.37 4.49 13.23
CA LEU A 229 -14.59 5.03 13.82
C LEU A 229 -14.31 6.47 14.26
N GLY A 230 -14.96 7.44 13.60
CA GLY A 230 -14.83 8.88 13.89
C GLY A 230 -15.95 9.43 14.76
#